data_AF-A0A250XTX9-F1
#
_entry.id   AF-A0A250XTX9-F1
#
_cell.length_a   1.000
_cell.length_b   1.000
_cell.length_c   1.000
_cell.angle_alpha   90.00
_cell.angle_beta   90.00
_cell.angle_gamma   90.00
#
_symmetry.space_group_name_H-M   'P 1'
#
loop_
_entity.id
_entity.type
_entity.pdbx_description
1 polymer ?
#
loop_
_entity_poly.entity_id
_entity_poly.type
_entity_poly.pdbx_seq_one_letter_code
_entity_poly.pdbx_strand_id
1 'polypeptide(L)'
;MNKIILPGDLESSELDFYNASALLPLSDQEIQDRALSLYLPKCISGFQDNCKVEDASILRFRSSVTAFSPGSRKHMPEVKSDLQGVMICGDWVRQAPGLPQGLSQEKAYVTGLQAGNSAAEYCKLRPVIGVERVEADEPHVVALREVVRARRALGGPWLQPNRQWMT
;
A
#
# COMPACT_ATOMS: atom_id res chain seq x y z
N MET A 1 -6.00 -17.40 -16.29
CA MET A 1 -6.98 -17.12 -17.35
C MET A 1 -6.19 -16.42 -18.45
N ASN A 2 -5.86 -17.11 -19.54
CA ASN A 2 -5.05 -16.54 -20.62
C ASN A 2 -5.96 -15.70 -21.49
N LYS A 3 -5.93 -14.37 -21.30
CA LYS A 3 -6.63 -13.44 -22.19
C LYS A 3 -5.83 -13.38 -23.49
N ILE A 4 -6.45 -13.82 -24.59
CA ILE A 4 -5.89 -13.64 -25.93
C ILE A 4 -6.17 -12.18 -26.28
N ILE A 5 -5.13 -11.34 -26.33
CA ILE A 5 -5.25 -9.95 -26.77
C ILE A 5 -5.32 -9.98 -28.30
N LEU A 6 -6.45 -9.56 -28.87
CA LEU A 6 -6.62 -9.52 -30.31
C LEU A 6 -6.09 -8.19 -30.87
N PRO A 7 -5.60 -8.16 -32.13
CA PRO A 7 -5.22 -6.91 -32.77
C PRO A 7 -6.42 -5.95 -32.84
N GLY A 8 -6.31 -4.81 -32.14
CA GLY A 8 -7.36 -3.77 -32.07
C GLY A 8 -8.01 -3.58 -30.71
N ASP A 9 -7.70 -4.43 -29.72
CA ASP A 9 -8.17 -4.23 -28.34
C ASP A 9 -7.37 -3.09 -27.67
N LEU A 10 -8.06 -2.01 -27.30
CA LEU A 10 -7.52 -0.96 -26.43
C LEU A 10 -7.56 -1.45 -24.98
N GLU A 11 -6.39 -1.78 -24.43
CA GLU A 11 -6.24 -2.08 -23.01
C GLU A 11 -5.48 -0.97 -22.29
N SER A 12 -6.07 -0.46 -21.21
CA SER A 12 -5.38 0.43 -20.28
C SER A 12 -4.61 -0.40 -19.26
N SER A 13 -3.32 -0.15 -19.11
CA SER A 13 -2.49 -0.73 -18.04
C SER A 13 -1.93 0.38 -17.16
N GLU A 14 -2.01 0.19 -15.85
CA GLU A 14 -1.42 1.07 -14.85
C GLU A 14 -0.22 0.36 -14.20
N LEU A 15 0.91 1.08 -14.11
CA LEU A 15 2.14 0.57 -13.52
C LEU A 15 2.58 1.47 -12.36
N ASP A 16 2.47 0.96 -11.15
CA ASP A 16 2.96 1.62 -9.95
C ASP A 16 4.36 1.13 -9.57
N PHE A 17 5.32 2.05 -9.57
CA PHE A 17 6.69 1.76 -9.13
C PHE A 17 6.91 2.27 -7.70
N TYR A 18 7.04 1.34 -6.76
CA TYR A 18 7.49 1.64 -5.39
C TYR A 18 9.02 1.69 -5.34
N ASN A 19 9.58 2.57 -4.50
CA ASN A 19 11.02 2.82 -4.41
C ASN A 19 11.65 3.22 -5.76
N ALA A 20 10.94 4.02 -6.54
CA ALA A 20 11.29 4.39 -7.91
C ALA A 20 12.35 5.50 -8.02
N SER A 21 13.20 5.70 -7.01
CA SER A 21 14.19 6.79 -6.97
C SER A 21 15.10 6.82 -8.21
N ALA A 22 15.43 5.63 -8.75
CA ALA A 22 16.22 5.47 -9.97
C ALA A 22 15.45 5.78 -11.27
N LEU A 23 14.12 5.79 -11.24
CA LEU A 23 13.26 6.13 -12.39
C LEU A 23 12.94 7.63 -12.44
N LEU A 24 12.92 8.31 -11.29
CA LEU A 24 12.61 9.75 -11.19
C LEU A 24 13.41 10.68 -12.12
N PRO A 25 14.72 10.48 -12.38
CA PRO A 25 15.49 11.38 -13.25
C PRO A 25 15.36 11.05 -14.74
N LEU A 26 14.74 9.91 -15.10
CA LEU A 26 14.62 9.48 -16.49
C LEU A 26 13.53 10.26 -17.22
N SER A 27 13.70 10.41 -18.53
CA SER A 27 12.67 10.94 -19.42
C SER A 27 11.45 10.03 -19.47
N ASP A 28 10.31 10.59 -19.91
CA ASP A 28 9.08 9.83 -20.11
C ASP A 28 9.29 8.65 -21.06
N GLN A 29 10.00 8.86 -22.17
CA GLN A 29 10.31 7.81 -23.13
C GLN A 29 11.16 6.70 -22.50
N GLU A 30 12.20 7.03 -21.73
CA GLU A 30 13.04 6.01 -21.08
C GLU A 30 12.26 5.18 -20.05
N ILE A 31 11.32 5.79 -19.33
CA ILE A 31 10.45 5.06 -18.38
C ILE A 31 9.52 4.12 -19.14
N GLN A 32 8.90 4.60 -20.22
CA GLN A 32 8.03 3.80 -21.08
C GLN A 32 8.80 2.62 -21.70
N ASP A 33 9.98 2.86 -22.25
CA ASP A 33 10.82 1.82 -22.85
C ASP A 33 11.17 0.74 -21.81
N ARG A 34 11.57 1.15 -20.59
CA ARG A 34 11.83 0.18 -19.51
C ARG A 34 10.58 -0.61 -19.12
N ALA A 35 9.41 0.03 -19.04
CA ALA A 35 8.16 -0.64 -18.75
C ALA A 35 7.86 -1.74 -19.78
N LEU A 36 7.91 -1.41 -21.07
CA LEU A 36 7.57 -2.31 -22.17
C LEU A 36 8.64 -3.38 -22.40
N SER A 37 9.92 -3.02 -22.33
CA SER A 37 11.03 -3.91 -22.71
C SER A 37 11.56 -4.75 -21.55
N LEU A 38 11.46 -4.27 -20.31
CA LEU A 38 12.12 -4.92 -19.16
C LEU A 38 11.17 -5.42 -18.08
N TYR A 39 10.11 -4.66 -17.76
CA TYR A 39 9.25 -4.97 -16.61
C TYR A 39 8.06 -5.84 -17.00
N LEU A 40 7.21 -5.36 -17.91
CA LEU A 40 6.01 -6.08 -18.36
C LEU A 40 6.28 -7.48 -18.92
N PRO A 41 7.34 -7.71 -19.71
CA PRO A 41 7.65 -9.05 -20.24
C PRO A 41 8.01 -10.08 -19.16
N LYS A 42 8.46 -9.62 -17.98
CA LYS A 42 8.74 -10.49 -16.84
C LYS A 42 7.49 -10.85 -16.04
N CYS A 43 6.47 -10.01 -16.10
CA CYS A 43 5.20 -10.20 -15.40
C CYS A 43 4.19 -10.95 -16.28
N ILE A 44 4.22 -10.71 -17.58
CA ILE A 44 3.26 -11.22 -18.56
C ILE A 44 4.04 -11.87 -19.70
N SER A 45 3.94 -13.19 -19.80
CA SER A 45 4.56 -13.95 -20.89
C SER A 45 3.97 -13.53 -22.24
N GLY A 46 4.81 -13.29 -23.25
CA GLY A 46 4.40 -12.92 -24.61
C GLY A 46 4.02 -11.44 -24.82
N PHE A 47 4.33 -10.56 -23.86
CA PHE A 47 3.94 -9.14 -23.94
C PHE A 47 4.61 -8.35 -25.09
N GLN A 48 5.85 -8.69 -25.47
CA GLN A 48 6.66 -7.86 -26.37
C GLN A 48 6.20 -7.84 -27.84
N ASP A 49 5.50 -8.86 -28.30
CA ASP A 49 5.34 -9.06 -29.76
C ASP A 49 4.13 -8.33 -30.36
N ASN A 50 3.21 -7.79 -29.55
CA ASN A 50 1.91 -7.29 -30.04
C ASN A 50 1.43 -5.96 -29.42
N CYS A 51 2.26 -5.25 -28.65
CA CYS A 51 1.81 -4.06 -27.94
C CYS A 51 2.35 -2.77 -28.60
N LYS A 52 1.44 -1.89 -29.01
CA LYS A 52 1.75 -0.52 -29.44
C LYS A 52 1.14 0.44 -28.43
N VAL A 53 1.94 1.38 -27.93
CA VAL A 53 1.44 2.44 -27.06
C VAL A 53 0.73 3.48 -27.91
N GLU A 54 -0.57 3.65 -27.69
CA GLU A 54 -1.38 4.70 -28.33
C GLU A 54 -1.38 6.00 -27.52
N ASP A 55 -1.38 5.91 -26.19
CA ASP A 55 -1.29 7.05 -25.27
C ASP A 55 -0.56 6.66 -23.98
N ALA A 56 0.13 7.63 -23.38
CA ALA A 56 0.85 7.43 -22.12
C ALA A 56 0.89 8.72 -21.29
N SER A 57 0.57 8.58 -20.01
CA SER A 57 0.76 9.62 -19.00
C SER A 57 1.70 9.11 -17.92
N ILE A 58 2.81 9.83 -17.70
CA ILE A 58 3.82 9.47 -16.70
C ILE A 58 3.80 10.54 -15.61
N LEU A 59 3.36 10.12 -14.42
CA LEU A 59 3.27 10.98 -13.25
C LEU A 59 4.43 10.68 -12.30
N ARG A 60 5.08 11.73 -11.79
CA ARG A 60 6.20 11.61 -10.85
C ARG A 60 5.82 12.27 -9.54
N PHE A 61 5.77 11.46 -8.49
CA PHE A 61 5.44 11.93 -7.16
C PHE A 61 6.64 11.74 -6.23
N ARG A 62 7.47 12.78 -6.10
CA ARG A 62 8.63 12.75 -5.20
C ARG A 62 8.14 12.81 -3.75
N SER A 63 8.65 11.91 -2.92
CA SER A 63 8.33 11.87 -1.48
C SER A 63 6.82 11.81 -1.17
N SER A 64 6.02 11.26 -2.08
CA SER A 64 4.56 11.18 -1.94
C SER A 64 4.08 10.01 -1.11
N VAL A 65 4.94 9.00 -0.94
CA VAL A 65 4.68 7.90 -0.05
C VAL A 65 5.45 8.14 1.24
N THR A 66 4.76 8.03 2.37
CA THR A 66 5.41 8.03 3.67
C THR A 66 6.39 6.85 3.71
N ALA A 67 7.65 7.11 4.09
CA ALA A 67 8.66 6.06 4.18
C ALA A 67 8.33 5.13 5.36
N PHE A 68 7.78 3.95 5.08
CA PHE A 68 7.53 2.94 6.09
C PHE A 68 8.69 1.96 6.16
N SER A 69 9.31 1.89 7.33
CA SER A 69 10.32 0.87 7.64
C SER A 69 9.75 -0.18 8.58
N PRO A 70 10.26 -1.43 8.56
CA PRO A 70 9.92 -2.43 9.57
C PRO A 70 10.04 -1.86 10.99
N GLY A 71 8.96 -1.92 11.77
CA GLY A 71 8.90 -1.39 13.14
C GLY A 71 8.41 0.05 13.29
N SER A 72 8.18 0.79 12.19
CA SER A 72 7.64 2.16 12.21
C SER A 72 6.24 2.29 12.82
N ARG A 73 5.45 1.19 12.86
CA ARG A 73 4.08 1.18 13.40
C ARG A 73 3.94 1.75 14.82
N LYS A 74 4.95 1.58 15.68
CA LYS A 74 4.92 2.11 17.05
C LYS A 74 5.02 3.65 17.10
N HIS A 75 5.55 4.26 16.04
CA HIS A 75 5.72 5.70 15.90
C HIS A 75 4.57 6.37 15.14
N MET A 76 3.64 5.59 14.57
CA MET A 76 2.44 6.13 13.93
C MET A 76 1.50 6.74 14.99
N PRO A 77 0.89 7.91 14.71
CA PRO A 77 -0.04 8.58 15.63
C PRO A 77 -1.35 7.81 15.78
N GLU A 78 -2.13 8.13 16.80
CA GLU A 78 -3.51 7.66 16.95
C GLU A 78 -4.51 8.72 16.49
N VAL A 79 -5.78 8.32 16.33
CA VAL A 79 -6.86 9.23 15.89
C VAL A 79 -7.03 10.41 16.86
N LYS A 80 -6.98 10.13 18.18
CA LYS A 80 -7.00 11.16 19.22
C LYS A 80 -5.54 11.56 19.49
N SER A 81 -5.25 12.86 19.36
CA SER A 81 -3.95 13.41 19.74
C SER A 81 -3.98 13.93 21.17
N ASP A 82 -2.80 14.22 21.73
CA ASP A 82 -2.68 14.88 23.04
C ASP A 82 -3.08 16.37 23.00
N LEU A 83 -3.30 16.92 21.80
CA LEU A 83 -3.72 18.31 21.62
C LEU A 83 -5.26 18.40 21.66
N GLN A 84 -5.75 19.32 22.48
CA GLN A 84 -7.19 19.51 22.67
C GLN A 84 -7.89 19.91 21.36
N GLY A 85 -8.94 19.18 20.99
CA GLY A 85 -9.73 19.46 19.79
C GLY A 85 -9.02 19.11 18.47
N VAL A 86 -7.90 18.40 18.52
CA VAL A 86 -7.14 17.97 17.33
C VAL A 86 -7.25 16.46 17.16
N MET A 87 -7.80 16.05 16.01
CA MET A 87 -7.94 14.66 15.60
C MET A 87 -7.10 14.43 14.34
N ILE A 88 -6.50 13.25 14.24
CA ILE A 88 -5.61 12.87 13.14
C ILE A 88 -6.29 11.76 12.33
N CYS A 89 -6.25 11.88 11.00
CA CYS A 89 -6.72 10.86 10.07
C CYS A 89 -5.71 10.65 8.93
N GLY A 90 -5.94 9.61 8.15
CA GLY A 90 -5.10 9.19 7.03
C GLY A 90 -4.54 7.78 7.20
N ASP A 91 -3.94 7.28 6.13
CA ASP A 91 -3.32 5.95 6.05
C ASP A 91 -2.14 5.75 7.01
N TRP A 92 -1.49 6.83 7.42
CA TRP A 92 -0.40 6.88 8.41
C TRP A 92 -0.85 6.79 9.88
N VAL A 93 -2.16 6.79 10.17
CA VAL A 93 -2.67 6.65 11.55
C VAL A 93 -2.66 5.18 11.98
N ARG A 94 -2.25 4.90 13.20
CA ARG A 94 -2.26 3.55 13.78
C ARG A 94 -3.70 3.10 14.03
N GLN A 95 -4.00 1.87 13.59
CA GLN A 95 -5.30 1.24 13.79
C GLN A 95 -5.26 0.10 14.80
N ALA A 96 -6.38 -0.08 15.52
CA ALA A 96 -6.59 -1.24 16.39
C ALA A 96 -6.69 -2.54 15.56
N PRO A 97 -6.37 -3.72 16.12
CA PRO A 97 -6.56 -4.99 15.43
C PRO A 97 -8.01 -5.17 14.93
N GLY A 98 -8.18 -5.77 13.75
CA GLY A 98 -9.48 -5.98 13.10
C GLY A 98 -10.01 -4.76 12.31
N LEU A 99 -9.23 -3.68 12.23
CA LEU A 99 -9.43 -2.57 11.31
C LEU A 99 -8.37 -2.60 10.18
N PRO A 100 -8.54 -1.83 9.09
CA PRO A 100 -7.58 -1.79 8.00
C PRO A 100 -6.17 -1.46 8.51
N GLN A 101 -5.22 -2.38 8.33
CA GLN A 101 -3.84 -2.23 8.79
C GLN A 101 -2.90 -1.71 7.70
N GLY A 102 -3.25 -1.93 6.43
CA GLY A 102 -2.45 -1.58 5.27
C GLY A 102 -2.46 -0.09 4.95
N LEU A 103 -1.56 0.32 4.08
CA LEU A 103 -1.54 1.67 3.50
C LEU A 103 -2.53 1.66 2.35
N SER A 104 -3.77 1.99 2.67
CA SER A 104 -4.87 1.91 1.73
C SER A 104 -5.74 3.15 1.82
N GLN A 105 -6.38 3.48 0.71
CA GLN A 105 -7.45 4.47 0.66
C GLN A 105 -8.56 4.11 1.65
N GLU A 106 -8.84 2.81 1.83
CA GLU A 106 -9.78 2.31 2.83
C GLU A 106 -9.38 2.71 4.26
N LYS A 107 -8.10 2.57 4.63
CA LYS A 107 -7.63 3.00 5.94
C LYS A 107 -7.73 4.51 6.13
N ALA A 108 -7.37 5.29 5.10
CA ALA A 108 -7.54 6.74 5.14
C ALA A 108 -9.02 7.14 5.32
N TYR A 109 -9.93 6.46 4.63
CA TYR A 109 -11.37 6.64 4.77
C TYR A 109 -11.87 6.29 6.19
N VAL A 110 -11.52 5.10 6.69
CA VAL A 110 -11.94 4.63 8.02
C VAL A 110 -11.42 5.53 9.14
N THR A 111 -10.14 5.93 9.09
CA THR A 111 -9.56 6.86 10.08
C THR A 111 -10.23 8.24 10.01
N GLY A 112 -10.66 8.68 8.81
CA GLY A 112 -11.47 9.87 8.63
C GLY A 112 -12.82 9.78 9.36
N LEU A 113 -13.54 8.67 9.21
CA LEU A 113 -14.80 8.44 9.94
C LEU A 113 -14.60 8.45 11.46
N GLN A 114 -13.54 7.80 11.95
CA GLN A 114 -13.21 7.79 13.37
C GLN A 114 -12.85 9.18 13.92
N ALA A 115 -12.04 9.94 13.17
CA ALA A 115 -11.70 11.31 13.52
C ALA A 115 -12.95 12.20 13.53
N GLY A 116 -13.85 12.04 12.56
CA GLY A 116 -15.13 12.73 12.50
C GLY A 116 -16.03 12.42 13.71
N ASN A 117 -16.18 11.14 14.07
CA ASN A 117 -16.91 10.73 15.27
C ASN A 117 -16.29 11.33 16.54
N SER A 118 -14.96 11.33 16.66
CA SER A 118 -14.25 11.94 17.79
C SER A 118 -14.44 13.45 17.85
N ALA A 119 -14.45 14.14 16.71
CA ALA A 119 -14.69 15.58 16.64
C ALA A 119 -16.14 15.93 17.01
N ALA A 120 -17.10 15.13 16.55
CA ALA A 120 -18.49 15.25 16.94
C ALA A 120 -18.67 15.09 18.45
N GLU A 121 -18.06 14.05 19.05
CA GLU A 121 -18.04 13.84 20.49
C GLU A 121 -17.47 15.06 21.24
N TYR A 122 -16.32 15.58 20.80
CA TYR A 122 -15.69 16.76 21.38
C TYR A 122 -16.61 17.99 21.34
N CYS A 123 -17.33 18.19 20.24
CA CYS A 123 -18.31 19.26 20.05
C CYS A 123 -19.69 18.97 20.69
N LYS A 124 -19.85 17.85 21.40
CA LYS A 124 -21.12 17.39 22.00
C LYS A 124 -22.24 17.18 20.98
N LEU A 125 -21.88 16.80 19.76
CA LEU A 125 -22.78 16.42 18.67
C LEU A 125 -23.02 14.89 18.67
N ARG A 126 -24.10 14.44 18.01
CA ARG A 126 -24.51 13.02 17.99
C ARG A 126 -24.57 12.30 16.62
N PRO A 127 -23.79 12.63 15.58
CA PRO A 127 -23.55 11.68 14.52
C PRO A 127 -22.49 10.66 14.95
N VAL A 128 -22.83 9.36 14.94
CA VAL A 128 -21.86 8.26 15.05
C VAL A 128 -22.01 7.41 13.81
N ILE A 129 -21.00 7.45 12.94
CA ILE A 129 -20.93 6.58 11.77
C ILE A 129 -20.21 5.29 12.20
N GLY A 130 -20.86 4.15 11.95
CA GLY A 130 -20.24 2.85 12.17
C GLY A 130 -19.06 2.61 11.24
N VAL A 131 -18.02 1.96 11.75
CA VAL A 131 -16.88 1.48 10.97
C VAL A 131 -16.95 -0.03 10.95
N GLU A 132 -17.05 -0.60 9.76
CA GLU A 132 -17.07 -2.04 9.57
C GLU A 132 -15.69 -2.64 9.85
N ARG A 133 -15.68 -3.86 10.39
CA ARG A 133 -14.43 -4.55 10.68
C ARG A 133 -13.95 -5.29 9.44
N VAL A 134 -12.62 -5.43 9.35
CA VAL A 134 -12.01 -6.30 8.35
C VAL A 134 -12.26 -7.75 8.76
N GLU A 135 -12.44 -8.60 7.77
CA GLU A 135 -12.55 -10.05 7.95
C GLU A 135 -11.35 -10.62 8.72
N ALA A 136 -11.59 -11.71 9.44
CA ALA A 136 -10.53 -12.41 10.13
C ALA A 136 -9.60 -13.09 9.11
N ASP A 137 -8.31 -13.16 9.45
CA ASP A 137 -7.34 -13.91 8.65
C ASP A 137 -7.78 -15.38 8.49
N GLU A 138 -7.48 -15.96 7.33
CA GLU A 138 -7.82 -17.34 7.04
C GLU A 138 -7.10 -18.30 8.02
N PRO A 139 -7.70 -19.45 8.38
CA PRO A 139 -7.14 -20.35 9.40
C PRO A 139 -5.69 -20.77 9.14
N HIS A 140 -5.33 -20.96 7.86
CA HIS A 140 -3.97 -21.33 7.47
C HIS A 140 -2.96 -20.18 7.64
N VAL A 141 -3.38 -18.93 7.43
CA VAL A 141 -2.55 -17.74 7.69
C VAL A 141 -2.29 -17.60 9.18
N VAL A 142 -3.32 -17.77 10.01
CA VAL A 142 -3.20 -17.74 11.48
C VAL A 142 -2.27 -18.84 11.97
N ALA A 143 -2.46 -20.08 11.52
CA ALA A 143 -1.63 -21.21 11.91
C ALA A 143 -0.14 -20.98 11.58
N LEU A 144 0.15 -20.54 10.35
CA LEU A 144 1.53 -20.27 9.93
C LEU A 144 2.15 -19.12 10.73
N ARG A 145 1.39 -18.07 11.05
CA ARG A 145 1.85 -16.95 11.87
C ARG A 145 2.28 -17.39 13.27
N GLU A 146 1.52 -18.27 13.89
CA GLU A 146 1.86 -18.83 15.21
C GLU A 146 3.13 -19.67 15.16
N VAL A 147 3.32 -20.49 14.11
CA VAL A 147 4.57 -21.23 13.88
C VAL A 147 5.76 -20.28 13.74
N VAL A 148 5.62 -19.20 12.97
CA VAL A 148 6.67 -18.18 12.80
C VAL A 148 6.99 -17.49 14.13
N ARG A 149 5.99 -17.16 14.95
CA ARG A 149 6.17 -16.56 16.28
C ARG A 149 6.91 -17.50 17.23
N ALA A 150 6.49 -18.77 17.30
CA ALA A 150 7.14 -19.78 18.13
C ALA A 150 8.62 -19.98 17.73
N ARG A 151 8.89 -20.08 16.42
CA ARG A 151 10.27 -20.19 15.91
C ARG A 151 11.12 -18.98 16.28
N ARG A 152 10.56 -17.76 16.25
CA ARG A 152 11.26 -16.54 16.68
C ARG A 152 11.57 -16.56 18.17
N ALA A 153 10.63 -16.98 19.00
CA ALA A 153 10.81 -17.06 20.45
C ALA A 153 11.92 -18.07 20.84
N LEU A 154 12.11 -19.12 20.03
CA LEU A 154 13.14 -20.14 20.21
C LEU A 154 14.52 -19.74 19.63
N GLY A 155 14.72 -18.48 19.23
CA GLY A 155 16.01 -18.00 18.72
C GLY A 155 16.34 -18.45 17.29
N GLY A 156 15.35 -18.92 16.53
CA GLY A 156 15.55 -19.26 15.12
C GLY A 156 16.08 -18.07 14.32
N PRO A 157 16.98 -18.29 13.34
CA PRO A 157 17.59 -17.19 12.60
C PRO A 157 16.53 -16.32 11.93
N TRP A 158 16.75 -15.00 11.98
CA TRP A 158 16.03 -14.07 11.12
C TRP A 158 16.24 -14.52 9.67
N LEU A 159 15.17 -14.74 8.92
CA LEU A 159 15.21 -14.51 7.48
C LEU A 159 15.52 -13.02 7.36
N GLN A 160 16.81 -12.66 7.30
CA GLN A 160 17.18 -11.28 7.04
C GLN A 160 16.53 -10.97 5.71
N PRO A 161 15.59 -10.02 5.67
CA PRO A 161 15.13 -9.59 4.39
C PRO A 161 16.42 -8.98 3.74
N ASN A 162 16.65 -9.29 2.46
CA ASN A 162 17.82 -8.88 1.68
C ASN A 162 18.13 -7.37 1.82
N ARG A 163 19.12 -6.94 2.64
CA ARG A 163 19.41 -5.53 3.02
C ARG A 163 19.60 -4.51 1.88
N GLN A 164 19.52 -4.94 0.63
CA GLN A 164 19.64 -4.13 -0.57
C GLN A 164 18.60 -2.99 -0.71
N TRP A 165 17.57 -2.95 0.15
CA TRP A 165 16.52 -1.90 0.13
C TRP A 165 16.55 -0.94 1.32
N MET A 166 17.64 -0.91 2.11
CA MET A 166 17.83 0.08 3.20
C MET A 166 18.86 1.19 2.86
N THR A 167 19.26 1.31 1.59
CA THR A 167 20.15 2.36 1.06
C THR A 167 19.50 2.98 -0.17
#